data_AF-A0A944DEF4-F1
#
_entry.id   AF-A0A944DEF4-F1
#
_cell.length_a   1.000
_cell.length_b   1.000
_cell.length_c   1.000
_cell.angle_alpha   90.00
_cell.angle_beta   90.00
_cell.angle_gamma   90.00
#
_symmetry.space_group_name_H-M   'P 1'
#
loop_
_entity.id
_entity.type
_entity.pdbx_description
1 polymer ?
#
loop_
_entity_poly.entity_id
_entity_poly.type
_entity_poly.pdbx_seq_one_letter_code
_entity_poly.pdbx_strand_id
1 'polypeptide(L)'
;MDIKTRHIAAVALGATLLGACTSYFQVTDPTTGRQYYTTDVDDEGDAGAIRFRDERHDEEVTLPSSEVKPISRERYHEGMSTPD
;
A
#
# COMPACT_ATOMS: atom_id res chain seq x y z
N MET A 1 -18.59 -25.28 -48.50
CA MET A 1 -18.19 -23.96 -47.99
C MET A 1 -16.68 -23.99 -47.84
N ASP A 2 -15.99 -23.54 -48.87
CA ASP A 2 -14.53 -23.48 -48.95
C ASP A 2 -14.00 -22.39 -48.00
N ILE A 3 -13.34 -22.80 -46.92
CA ILE A 3 -12.66 -21.88 -46.00
C ILE A 3 -11.16 -21.98 -46.29
N LYS A 4 -10.72 -21.10 -47.19
CA LYS A 4 -9.36 -20.99 -47.69
C LYS A 4 -8.45 -20.36 -46.61
N THR A 5 -7.71 -21.21 -45.91
CA THR A 5 -6.30 -21.06 -45.49
C THR A 5 -5.76 -19.66 -45.11
N ARG A 6 -5.36 -19.57 -43.83
CA ARG A 6 -4.30 -18.73 -43.20
C ARG A 6 -4.58 -17.23 -43.05
N HIS A 7 -4.76 -16.79 -41.80
CA HIS A 7 -3.92 -15.80 -41.09
C HIS A 7 -4.27 -15.87 -39.59
N ILE A 8 -3.32 -16.36 -38.78
CA ILE A 8 -3.35 -16.23 -37.32
C ILE A 8 -2.93 -14.79 -37.02
N ALA A 9 -3.84 -13.94 -36.54
CA ALA A 9 -3.53 -12.62 -35.99
C ALA A 9 -4.79 -12.10 -35.28
N ALA A 10 -4.78 -11.56 -34.07
CA ALA A 10 -3.79 -11.47 -33.02
C ALA A 10 -4.62 -11.26 -31.74
N VAL A 11 -4.32 -12.00 -30.68
CA VAL A 11 -4.92 -11.72 -29.37
C VAL A 11 -4.32 -10.38 -28.90
N ALA A 12 -5.07 -9.30 -29.03
CA ALA A 12 -4.71 -8.01 -28.47
C ALA A 12 -4.85 -8.10 -26.95
N LEU A 13 -3.78 -8.53 -26.28
CA LEU A 13 -3.55 -8.35 -24.84
C LEU A 13 -3.45 -6.83 -24.59
N GLY A 14 -4.60 -6.18 -24.42
CA GLY A 14 -4.67 -4.84 -23.86
C GLY A 14 -4.34 -4.93 -22.38
N ALA A 15 -3.05 -4.92 -22.03
CA ALA A 15 -2.60 -4.78 -20.66
C ALA A 15 -2.95 -3.36 -20.19
N THR A 16 -4.12 -3.21 -19.57
CA THR A 16 -4.47 -2.02 -18.80
C THR A 16 -3.54 -1.94 -17.61
N LEU A 17 -2.49 -1.13 -17.73
CA LEU A 17 -1.70 -0.62 -16.61
C LEU A 17 -2.62 0.29 -15.79
N LEU A 18 -3.45 -0.31 -14.95
CA LEU A 18 -4.10 0.39 -13.86
C LEU A 18 -2.97 0.74 -12.88
N GLY A 19 -2.34 1.89 -13.10
CA GLY A 19 -1.48 2.51 -12.10
C GLY A 19 -2.37 2.84 -10.91
N ALA A 20 -2.46 1.92 -9.95
CA ALA A 20 -3.10 2.19 -8.68
C ALA A 20 -2.39 3.40 -8.08
N CYS A 21 -3.13 4.48 -7.86
CA CYS A 21 -2.66 5.61 -7.06
C CYS A 21 -2.48 5.10 -5.63
N THR A 22 -1.31 4.52 -5.35
CA THR A 22 -0.95 4.09 -4.00
C THR A 22 -0.68 5.32 -3.15
N SER A 23 -1.43 5.47 -2.08
CA SER A 23 -1.14 6.44 -1.02
C SER A 23 -0.11 5.86 -0.07
N TYR A 24 0.70 6.73 0.54
CA TYR A 24 1.72 6.33 1.51
C TYR A 24 1.51 7.11 2.79
N PHE A 25 1.63 6.42 3.92
CA PHE A 25 1.37 6.97 5.23
C PHE A 25 2.52 6.68 6.18
N GLN A 26 2.81 7.67 7.01
CA GLN A 26 3.58 7.50 8.23
C GLN A 26 2.60 7.48 9.40
N VAL A 27 2.69 6.46 10.23
CA VAL A 27 1.92 6.35 11.47
C VAL A 27 2.89 6.52 12.63
N THR A 28 2.63 7.48 13.51
CA THR A 28 3.43 7.68 14.72
C THR A 28 2.62 7.27 15.93
N ASP A 29 3.16 6.37 16.76
CA ASP A 29 2.62 6.09 18.09
C ASP A 29 3.09 7.20 19.04
N PRO A 30 2.19 8.07 19.53
CA PRO A 30 2.56 9.18 20.40
C PRO A 30 3.00 8.71 21.81
N THR A 31 2.68 7.48 22.19
CA THR A 31 3.03 6.92 23.51
C THR A 31 4.49 6.48 23.56
N THR A 32 4.98 5.87 22.47
CA THR A 32 6.33 5.30 22.39
C THR A 32 7.28 6.13 21.52
N GLY A 33 6.75 7.00 20.67
CA GLY A 33 7.50 7.73 19.64
C GLY A 33 7.88 6.87 18.43
N ARG A 34 7.43 5.60 18.36
CA ARG A 34 7.72 4.69 17.25
C ARG A 34 7.00 5.14 15.98
N GLN A 35 7.70 5.04 14.85
CA GLN A 35 7.21 5.40 13.53
C GLN A 35 7.04 4.14 12.68
N TYR A 36 5.89 4.02 12.05
CA TYR A 36 5.53 2.92 11.16
C TYR A 36 5.20 3.49 9.78
N TYR A 37 5.29 2.63 8.77
CA TYR A 37 5.06 3.00 7.38
C TYR A 37 4.10 2.00 6.76
N THR A 38 3.00 2.51 6.19
CA THR A 38 2.00 1.70 5.52
C THR A 38 1.48 2.39 4.26
N THR A 39 0.97 1.62 3.31
CA THR A 39 0.20 2.14 2.17
C THR A 39 -1.31 2.12 2.41
N ASP A 40 -1.73 1.49 3.51
CA ASP A 40 -3.12 1.27 3.85
C ASP A 40 -3.36 1.52 5.34
N VAL A 41 -4.41 2.28 5.65
CA VAL A 41 -4.82 2.60 7.02
C VAL A 41 -6.31 2.33 7.08
N ASP A 42 -6.69 1.25 7.73
CA ASP A 42 -8.09 0.98 8.01
C ASP A 42 -8.50 1.79 9.25
N ASP A 43 -9.38 2.77 9.04
CA ASP A 43 -9.99 3.57 10.11
C ASP A 43 -11.01 2.77 10.96
N GLU A 44 -11.15 1.46 10.74
CA GLU A 44 -12.19 0.59 11.32
C GLU A 44 -11.93 0.09 12.76
N GLY A 45 -11.37 0.93 13.64
CA GLY A 45 -11.43 0.64 15.07
C GLY A 45 -12.68 1.24 15.70
N ASP A 46 -13.64 0.42 16.11
CA ASP A 46 -14.90 0.76 16.81
C ASP A 46 -14.75 1.70 18.04
N ALA A 47 -13.53 2.06 18.44
CA ALA A 47 -13.21 2.91 19.59
C ALA A 47 -12.19 4.03 19.30
N GLY A 48 -11.94 4.38 18.03
CA GLY A 48 -10.94 5.40 17.66
C GLY A 48 -9.50 4.89 17.62
N ALA A 49 -9.32 3.56 17.69
CA ALA A 49 -8.07 2.90 17.37
C ALA A 49 -7.92 2.77 15.84
N ILE A 50 -6.70 2.78 15.34
CA ILE A 50 -6.43 2.43 13.95
C ILE A 50 -5.78 1.06 13.90
N ARG A 51 -6.12 0.30 12.85
CA ARG A 51 -5.44 -0.95 12.53
C ARG A 51 -4.78 -0.79 11.18
N PHE A 52 -3.51 -1.13 11.11
CA PHE A 52 -2.74 -1.03 9.88
C PHE A 52 -1.66 -2.10 9.86
N ARG A 53 -1.17 -2.38 8.66
CA ARG A 53 -0.08 -3.31 8.45
C ARG A 53 1.24 -2.56 8.44
N ASP A 54 2.16 -2.92 9.32
CA ASP A 54 3.54 -2.46 9.22
C ASP A 54 4.25 -3.26 8.11
N GLU A 55 4.37 -2.64 6.95
CA GLU A 55 4.99 -3.25 5.76
C GLU A 55 6.47 -3.56 5.96
N ARG A 56 7.13 -2.97 6.98
CA ARG A 56 8.54 -3.27 7.28
C ARG A 56 8.71 -4.64 7.91
N HIS A 57 7.85 -4.98 8.87
CA HIS A 57 7.95 -6.21 9.65
C HIS A 57 6.89 -7.25 9.26
N ASP A 58 6.02 -6.91 8.31
CA ASP A 58 4.94 -7.78 7.84
C ASP A 58 3.92 -8.10 8.96
N GLU A 59 3.76 -7.18 9.93
CA GLU A 59 2.95 -7.35 11.14
C GLU A 59 1.69 -6.46 11.13
N GLU A 60 0.59 -6.97 11.67
CA GLU A 60 -0.62 -6.16 11.91
C GLU A 60 -0.51 -5.45 13.25
N VAL A 61 -0.58 -4.12 13.23
CA VAL A 61 -0.46 -3.26 14.40
C VAL A 61 -1.79 -2.58 14.66
N THR A 62 -2.24 -2.60 15.91
CA THR A 62 -3.41 -1.84 16.37
C THR A 62 -2.95 -0.78 17.35
N LEU A 63 -3.16 0.50 17.00
CA LEU A 63 -2.82 1.62 17.87
C LEU A 63 -4.10 2.28 18.39
N PRO A 64 -4.28 2.39 19.73
CA PRO A 64 -5.44 3.07 20.31
C PRO A 64 -5.41 4.60 20.11
N SER A 65 -4.23 5.16 19.82
CA SER A 65 -4.05 6.56 19.45
C SER A 65 -2.84 6.65 18.53
N SER A 66 -2.92 7.44 17.48
CA SER A 66 -1.88 7.57 16.47
C SER A 66 -1.95 8.90 15.76
N GLU A 67 -0.80 9.44 15.36
CA GLU A 67 -0.76 10.50 14.36
C GLU A 67 -0.50 9.88 12.99
N VAL A 68 -1.50 9.95 12.10
CA VAL A 68 -1.40 9.46 10.72
C VAL A 68 -1.12 10.65 9.81
N LYS A 69 -0.03 10.57 9.06
CA LYS A 69 0.37 11.61 8.12
C LYS A 69 0.60 11.03 6.73
N PRO A 70 -0.05 11.56 5.67
CA PRO A 70 0.30 11.21 4.31
C PRO A 70 1.70 11.73 3.97
N ILE A 71 2.49 10.89 3.32
CA ILE A 71 3.88 11.18 2.92
C ILE A 71 4.10 10.87 1.44
N SER A 72 5.23 11.33 0.89
CA SER A 72 5.62 10.94 -0.47
C SER A 72 6.17 9.52 -0.49
N ARG A 73 6.15 8.90 -1.68
CA ARG A 73 6.76 7.59 -1.93
C ARG A 73 8.24 7.57 -1.54
N GLU A 74 8.99 8.63 -1.84
CA GLU A 74 10.41 8.71 -1.48
C GLU A 74 10.62 8.65 0.03
N ARG A 75 9.82 9.40 0.80
CA ARG A 75 9.88 9.39 2.27
C ARG A 75 9.48 8.04 2.86
N TYR A 76 8.52 7.37 2.23
CA TYR A 76 8.13 6.02 2.62
C TYR A 76 9.29 5.04 2.46
N HIS A 77 9.96 5.03 1.30
CA HIS A 77 11.11 4.16 1.06
C HIS A 77 12.33 4.51 1.92
N GLU A 78 12.60 5.80 2.13
CA GLU A 78 13.65 6.27 3.05
C GLU A 78 13.40 5.77 4.46
N GLY A 79 12.15 5.91 4.93
CA GLY A 79 11.67 5.35 6.18
C GLY A 79 11.99 3.88 6.28
N MET A 80 11.40 3.05 5.40
CA MET A 80 11.57 1.59 5.38
C MET A 80 13.03 1.10 5.32
N SER A 81 13.95 1.90 4.78
CA SER A 81 15.36 1.53 4.65
C SER A 81 16.20 1.87 5.89
N THR A 82 15.65 2.64 6.83
CA THR A 82 16.34 3.05 8.05
C THR A 82 16.23 1.96 9.12
N PRO A 83 17.33 1.40 9.65
CA PRO A 83 17.28 0.41 10.73
C PRO A 83 16.69 0.99 12.02
N ASP A 84 15.94 0.15 12.77
CA ASP A 84 15.27 0.49 14.05
C ASP A 84 16.28 0.80 15.17
#